data_AF-A0A1B7I608-F1
#
_entry.id   AF-A0A1B7I608-F1
#
_cell.length_a   1.000
_cell.length_b   1.000
_cell.length_c   1.000
_cell.angle_alpha   90.00
_cell.angle_beta   90.00
_cell.angle_gamma   90.00
#
_symmetry.space_group_name_H-M   'P 1'
#
loop_
_entity.id
_entity.type
_entity.pdbx_description
1 polymer ?
#
loop_
_entity_poly.entity_id
_entity_poly.type
_entity_poly.pdbx_seq_one_letter_code
_entity_poly.pdbx_strand_id
1 'polypeptide(L)'
;MRSWHEAEGKTRPCFFDRGVPDVAGYLSLEELTIPRHLDNAIAKFRYNRTVFIAPPWRDIYVQDTERKQSFDVAVATYHAMVKAYRIYNYQLIELPCVSVEERVDFILSRILR
;
A
#
# COMPACT_ATOMS: atom_id res chain seq x y z
N MET A 1 -14.52 -3.53 -6.70
CA MET A 1 -14.13 -4.66 -5.82
C MET A 1 -14.11 -6.03 -6.50
N ARG A 2 -14.01 -6.13 -7.84
CA ARG A 2 -14.02 -7.42 -8.56
C ARG A 2 -12.85 -8.32 -8.15
N SER A 3 -11.62 -7.83 -8.24
CA SER A 3 -10.42 -8.61 -7.89
C SER A 3 -10.37 -9.04 -6.42
N TRP A 4 -11.01 -8.28 -5.52
CA TRP A 4 -11.17 -8.69 -4.13
C TRP A 4 -12.07 -9.93 -4.02
N HIS A 5 -13.22 -9.93 -4.71
CA HIS A 5 -14.12 -11.10 -4.76
C HIS A 5 -13.50 -12.30 -5.50
N GLU A 6 -12.68 -12.06 -6.53
CA GLU A 6 -11.97 -13.15 -7.22
C GLU A 6 -10.93 -13.86 -6.33
N ALA A 7 -10.38 -13.16 -5.34
CA ALA A 7 -9.47 -13.73 -4.35
C ALA A 7 -10.21 -14.45 -3.21
N GLU A 8 -11.50 -14.20 -3.04
CA GLU A 8 -12.33 -14.83 -2.02
C GLU A 8 -12.37 -16.35 -2.23
N GLY A 9 -12.08 -17.12 -1.18
CA GLY A 9 -12.04 -18.58 -1.23
C GLY A 9 -10.80 -19.18 -1.92
N LYS A 10 -9.81 -18.38 -2.34
CA LYS A 10 -8.53 -18.91 -2.83
C LYS A 10 -7.72 -19.47 -1.66
N THR A 11 -7.09 -20.63 -1.87
CA THR A 11 -6.24 -21.30 -0.89
C THR A 11 -4.78 -20.88 -0.96
N ARG A 12 -4.38 -20.14 -2.00
CA ARG A 12 -3.03 -19.60 -2.19
C ARG A 12 -3.03 -18.10 -1.93
N PRO A 13 -1.90 -17.52 -1.46
CA PRO A 13 -1.79 -16.07 -1.30
C PRO A 13 -2.06 -15.32 -2.62
N CYS A 14 -2.83 -14.24 -2.54
CA CYS A 14 -3.05 -13.29 -3.64
C CYS A 14 -2.36 -11.96 -3.29
N PHE A 15 -1.58 -11.43 -4.22
CA PHE A 15 -0.92 -10.13 -4.08
C PHE A 15 -1.77 -9.04 -4.73
N PHE A 16 -1.93 -7.94 -4.02
CA PHE A 16 -2.63 -6.75 -4.50
C PHE A 16 -1.64 -5.60 -4.56
N ASP A 17 -1.52 -4.97 -5.72
CA ASP A 17 -0.84 -3.69 -5.87
C ASP A 17 -1.87 -2.59 -5.58
N ARG A 18 -1.69 -1.93 -4.42
CA ARG A 18 -2.64 -1.00 -3.78
C ARG A 18 -3.90 -1.65 -3.21
N GLY A 19 -4.51 -0.94 -2.26
CA GLY A 19 -5.79 -1.30 -1.66
C GLY A 19 -6.76 -0.13 -1.57
N VAL A 20 -7.96 -0.39 -1.06
CA VAL A 20 -8.95 0.65 -0.77
C VAL A 20 -8.41 1.76 0.17
N PRO A 21 -7.58 1.46 1.20
CA PRO A 21 -7.01 2.50 2.07
C PRO A 21 -6.16 3.55 1.34
N ASP A 22 -5.58 3.24 0.18
CA ASP A 22 -4.82 4.20 -0.63
C ASP A 22 -5.68 5.43 -0.98
N VAL A 23 -6.96 5.23 -1.30
CA VAL A 23 -7.88 6.34 -1.61
C VAL A 23 -8.01 7.30 -0.43
N ALA A 24 -8.11 6.77 0.79
CA ALA A 24 -8.16 7.59 1.99
C ALA A 24 -6.82 8.31 2.25
N GLY A 25 -5.70 7.67 1.92
CA GLY A 25 -4.37 8.28 1.95
C GLY A 25 -4.24 9.45 0.97
N TYR A 26 -4.72 9.30 -0.27
CA TYR A 26 -4.70 10.38 -1.26
C TYR A 26 -5.62 11.54 -0.87
N LEU A 27 -6.85 11.26 -0.44
CA LEU A 27 -7.76 12.30 0.06
C LEU A 27 -7.12 13.07 1.23
N SER A 28 -6.47 12.36 2.16
CA SER A 28 -5.77 12.99 3.28
C SER A 28 -4.59 13.86 2.84
N LEU A 29 -3.85 13.42 1.81
CA LEU A 29 -2.73 14.18 1.23
C LEU A 29 -3.21 15.47 0.56
N GLU A 30 -4.38 15.43 -0.07
CA GLU A 30 -5.04 16.57 -0.71
C GLU A 30 -5.89 17.41 0.28
N GLU A 31 -5.82 17.11 1.58
CA GLU A 31 -6.60 17.77 2.64
C GLU A 31 -8.13 17.70 2.44
N LEU A 32 -8.59 16.64 1.77
CA LEU A 32 -10.00 16.36 1.51
C LEU A 32 -10.60 15.46 2.58
N THR A 33 -11.88 15.67 2.87
CA THR A 33 -12.63 14.83 3.82
C THR A 33 -12.79 13.41 3.28
N ILE A 34 -12.45 12.41 4.11
CA ILE A 34 -12.73 11.01 3.83
C ILE A 34 -14.24 10.77 4.02
N PRO A 35 -14.99 10.39 2.96
CA PRO A 35 -16.42 10.21 3.09
C PRO A 35 -16.75 8.88 3.81
N ARG A 36 -17.83 8.87 4.59
CA ARG A 36 -18.24 7.69 5.39
C ARG A 36 -18.42 6.40 4.58
N HIS A 37 -18.80 6.49 3.30
CA HIS A 37 -18.93 5.30 2.45
C HIS A 37 -17.56 4.66 2.15
N LEU A 38 -16.48 5.44 2.12
CA LEU A 38 -15.12 4.93 1.96
C LEU A 38 -14.66 4.21 3.23
N ASP A 39 -14.92 4.76 4.42
CA ASP A 39 -14.65 4.06 5.69
C ASP A 39 -15.35 2.71 5.74
N ASN A 40 -16.65 2.69 5.37
CA ASN A 40 -17.43 1.45 5.29
C ASN A 40 -16.84 0.46 4.29
N ALA A 41 -16.36 0.94 3.14
CA ALA A 41 -15.72 0.09 2.13
C ALA A 41 -14.40 -0.50 2.65
N ILE A 42 -13.56 0.28 3.31
CA ILE A 42 -12.29 -0.19 3.89
C ILE A 42 -12.54 -1.23 4.98
N ALA A 43 -13.58 -1.03 5.79
CA ALA A 43 -13.98 -1.99 6.83
C ALA A 43 -14.57 -3.29 6.25
N LYS A 44 -15.32 -3.20 5.14
CA LYS A 44 -15.97 -4.36 4.50
C LYS A 44 -15.00 -5.18 3.67
N PHE A 45 -14.17 -4.53 2.85
CA PHE A 45 -13.28 -5.19 1.90
C PHE A 45 -11.85 -5.22 2.44
N ARG A 46 -11.69 -5.92 3.57
CA ARG A 46 -10.40 -6.02 4.27
C ARG A 46 -9.40 -6.86 3.49
N TYR A 47 -8.15 -6.44 3.56
CA TYR A 47 -6.99 -7.24 3.16
C TYR A 47 -6.39 -7.93 4.40
N ASN A 48 -5.27 -8.64 4.23
CA ASN A 48 -4.49 -9.12 5.37
C ASN A 48 -4.15 -7.95 6.31
N ARG A 49 -4.17 -8.19 7.63
CA ARG A 49 -3.82 -7.16 8.63
C ARG A 49 -2.39 -6.65 8.43
N THR A 50 -1.48 -7.51 8.00
CA THR A 50 -0.09 -7.17 7.70
C THR A 50 0.04 -6.81 6.21
N VAL A 51 0.54 -5.61 5.92
CA VAL A 51 0.68 -5.07 4.58
C VAL A 51 2.10 -4.56 4.38
N PHE A 52 2.66 -4.79 3.19
CA PHE A 52 3.98 -4.26 2.83
C PHE A 52 3.86 -2.84 2.29
N ILE A 53 4.80 -1.97 2.64
CA ILE A 53 4.91 -0.62 2.10
C ILE A 53 6.33 -0.37 1.60
N ALA A 54 6.45 0.19 0.39
CA ALA A 54 7.75 0.58 -0.16
C ALA A 54 8.10 2.00 0.32
N PRO A 55 9.24 2.20 1.00
CA PRO A 55 9.68 3.54 1.38
C PRO A 55 10.18 4.32 0.15
N PRO A 56 10.16 5.66 0.18
CA PRO A 56 10.82 6.49 -0.81
C PRO A 56 12.32 6.16 -0.84
N TRP A 57 12.85 5.83 -2.01
CA TRP A 57 14.24 5.45 -2.16
C TRP A 57 14.94 6.36 -3.16
N ARG A 58 15.71 7.33 -2.64
CA ARG A 58 16.31 8.40 -3.43
C ARG A 58 17.28 7.87 -4.50
N ASP A 59 18.06 6.84 -4.18
CA ASP A 59 19.12 6.33 -5.08
C ASP A 59 18.58 5.77 -6.40
N ILE A 60 17.35 5.27 -6.40
CA ILE A 60 16.68 4.71 -7.58
C ILE A 60 15.50 5.57 -8.07
N TYR A 61 15.27 6.73 -7.44
CA TYR A 61 14.16 7.59 -7.82
C TYR A 61 14.54 8.45 -9.02
N VAL A 62 13.94 8.11 -10.15
CA VAL A 62 14.01 8.90 -11.38
C VAL A 62 12.59 9.22 -11.83
N GLN A 63 12.39 10.44 -12.34
CA GLN A 63 11.14 10.77 -13.01
C GLN A 63 11.18 10.16 -14.42
N ASP A 64 10.12 9.45 -14.78
CA ASP A 64 9.96 8.80 -16.09
C ASP A 64 8.51 8.99 -16.59
N THR A 65 8.13 8.29 -17.66
CA THR A 65 6.79 8.40 -18.27
C THR A 65 5.66 8.02 -17.30
N GLU A 66 5.95 7.15 -16.34
CA GLU A 66 5.04 6.67 -15.31
C GLU A 66 5.17 7.51 -14.02
N ARG A 67 6.40 7.80 -13.59
CA ARG A 67 6.73 8.55 -12.36
C ARG A 67 6.93 10.04 -12.65
N LYS A 68 5.82 10.78 -12.71
CA LYS A 68 5.85 12.22 -13.02
C LYS A 68 6.09 13.12 -11.81
N GLN A 69 5.89 12.63 -10.59
CA GLN A 69 5.95 13.41 -9.36
C GLN A 69 7.39 13.67 -8.89
N SER A 70 7.62 14.78 -8.18
CA SER A 70 8.91 15.03 -7.55
C SER A 70 9.16 14.05 -6.40
N PHE A 71 10.42 13.90 -6.00
CA PHE A 71 10.78 13.06 -4.86
C PHE A 71 10.08 13.50 -3.57
N ASP A 72 9.95 14.82 -3.35
CA ASP A 72 9.27 15.36 -2.16
C ASP A 72 7.78 14.98 -2.12
N VAL A 73 7.12 14.97 -3.29
CA VAL A 73 5.74 14.48 -3.41
C VAL A 73 5.66 12.99 -3.12
N ALA A 74 6.64 12.19 -3.55
CA ALA A 74 6.70 10.76 -3.23
C ALA A 74 6.87 10.52 -1.72
N VAL A 75 7.72 11.33 -1.05
CA VAL A 75 7.89 11.29 0.42
C VAL A 75 6.61 11.66 1.15
N ALA A 76 5.96 12.76 0.75
CA ALA A 76 4.68 13.18 1.32
C ALA A 76 3.60 12.11 1.14
N THR A 77 3.53 11.50 -0.05
CA THR A 77 2.60 10.41 -0.36
C THR A 77 2.86 9.19 0.53
N TYR A 78 4.11 8.77 0.71
CA TYR A 78 4.46 7.67 1.60
C TYR A 78 3.96 7.92 3.04
N HIS A 79 4.19 9.12 3.59
CA HIS A 79 3.71 9.43 4.95
C HIS A 79 2.19 9.45 5.06
N ALA A 80 1.49 9.95 4.03
CA ALA A 80 0.02 9.89 3.97
C ALA A 80 -0.49 8.44 3.94
N MET A 81 0.15 7.56 3.17
CA MET A 81 -0.18 6.13 3.14
C MET A 81 0.08 5.46 4.49
N VAL A 82 1.24 5.70 5.10
CA VAL A 82 1.55 5.17 6.45
C VAL A 82 0.47 5.56 7.45
N LYS A 83 0.06 6.83 7.46
CA LYS A 83 -0.97 7.34 8.36
C LYS A 83 -2.32 6.68 8.08
N ALA A 84 -2.76 6.65 6.83
CA ALA A 84 -4.05 6.07 6.45
C ALA A 84 -4.15 4.60 6.85
N TYR A 85 -3.16 3.78 6.47
CA TYR A 85 -3.17 2.36 6.82
C TYR A 85 -3.17 2.12 8.34
N ARG A 86 -2.42 2.92 9.11
CA ARG A 86 -2.42 2.83 10.58
C ARG A 86 -3.78 3.21 11.19
N ILE A 87 -4.44 4.26 10.69
CA ILE A 87 -5.80 4.65 11.13
C ILE A 87 -6.78 3.49 10.95
N TYR A 88 -6.68 2.77 9.83
CA TYR A 88 -7.50 1.59 9.57
C TYR A 88 -6.96 0.31 10.23
N ASN A 89 -6.07 0.40 11.21
CA ASN A 89 -5.58 -0.72 12.03
C ASN A 89 -4.85 -1.82 11.22
N TYR A 90 -4.17 -1.43 10.13
CA TYR A 90 -3.20 -2.30 9.45
C TYR A 90 -1.82 -2.19 10.11
N GLN A 91 -1.06 -3.29 10.05
CA GLN A 91 0.33 -3.36 10.43
C GLN A 91 1.19 -3.26 9.18
N LEU A 92 2.08 -2.27 9.14
CA LEU A 92 2.94 -2.05 7.98
C LEU A 92 4.30 -2.70 8.20
N ILE A 93 4.74 -3.47 7.21
CA ILE A 93 6.12 -3.93 7.07
C ILE A 93 6.75 -3.10 5.96
N GLU A 94 7.72 -2.28 6.32
CA GLU A 94 8.49 -1.54 5.33
C GLU A 94 9.41 -2.49 4.55
N LEU A 95 9.41 -2.34 3.22
CA LEU A 95 10.29 -3.12 2.35
C LEU A 95 11.72 -2.57 2.40
N PRO A 96 12.74 -3.45 2.46
CA PRO A 96 14.13 -3.01 2.44
C PRO A 96 14.51 -2.38 1.08
N CYS A 97 15.36 -1.36 1.12
CA CYS A 97 15.98 -0.74 -0.06
C CYS A 97 17.13 -1.59 -0.58
N VAL A 98 16.80 -2.75 -1.16
CA VAL A 98 17.72 -3.76 -1.71
C VAL A 98 17.28 -4.15 -3.13
N SER A 99 17.98 -5.11 -3.74
CA SER A 99 17.64 -5.59 -5.10
C SER A 99 16.19 -6.12 -5.19
N VAL A 100 15.72 -6.33 -6.42
CA VAL A 100 14.37 -6.85 -6.64
C VAL A 100 14.28 -8.28 -6.09
N GLU A 101 15.29 -9.10 -6.37
CA GLU A 101 15.42 -10.48 -5.94
C GLU A 101 15.35 -10.59 -4.42
N GLU A 102 16.15 -9.78 -3.70
CA GLU A 102 16.16 -9.77 -2.24
C GLU A 102 14.82 -9.28 -1.64
N ARG A 103 14.13 -8.35 -2.29
CA ARG A 103 12.78 -7.92 -1.85
C ARG A 103 11.75 -9.03 -2.04
N VAL A 104 11.82 -9.80 -3.12
CA VAL A 104 10.95 -10.95 -3.35
C VAL A 104 11.17 -11.99 -2.24
N ASP A 105 12.43 -12.34 -1.95
CA ASP A 105 12.76 -13.27 -0.87
C ASP A 105 12.28 -12.76 0.50
N PHE A 106 12.48 -11.47 0.77
CA PHE A 106 11.98 -10.83 1.99
C PHE A 106 10.45 -10.96 2.11
N ILE A 107 9.69 -10.62 1.07
CA ILE A 107 8.22 -10.71 1.08
C ILE A 107 7.77 -12.15 1.29
N LEU A 108 8.32 -13.11 0.55
CA LEU A 108 7.93 -14.52 0.65
C LEU A 108 8.23 -15.09 2.05
N SER A 109 9.37 -14.72 2.65
CA SER A 109 9.73 -15.15 4.01
C SER A 109 8.76 -14.67 5.11
N ARG A 110 7.97 -13.62 4.84
CA ARG A 110 6.98 -13.05 5.77
C ARG A 110 5.58 -13.61 5.56
N ILE A 111 5.32 -14.26 4.42
CA ILE A 111 4.01 -14.83 4.07
C ILE A 111 3.97 -16.34 4.30
N LEU A 112 5.05 -17.07 4.01
CA LEU A 112 5.12 -18.54 4.06
C LEU A 112 5.34 -19.11 5.48
N ARG A 113 4.74 -18.50 6.50
CA ARG A 113 4.79 -19.02 7.88
C ARG A 113 3.61 -19.92 8.19
#